data_AF-A0A6G3XFJ0-F1
#
_entry.id   AF-A0A6G3XFJ0-F1
#
_cell.length_a   1.000
_cell.length_b   1.000
_cell.length_c   1.000
_cell.angle_alpha   90.00
_cell.angle_beta   90.00
_cell.angle_gamma   90.00
#
_symmetry.space_group_name_H-M   'P 1'
#
loop_
_entity.id
_entity.type
_entity.pdbx_description
1 polymer ?
#
loop_
_entity_poly.entity_id
_entity_poly.type
_entity_poly.pdbx_seq_one_letter_code
_entity_poly.pdbx_strand_id
1 'polypeptide(L)'
;SDAPDHTRMRKLVSREFTPRRMEQLAPRIQEMTDGLLDAMLAAPDRTADLVEALSFPLPMSVICELLGVPSLDREAFRTWSGQAVSSVDPSLRASSTQEMTAYIAGLLADKREKPGEDLLSALIHTSDEDGDRLSGDELIGMAWLLLVAGHETTVNLITNGVHNLLAHPDQLAALRADFTLIDNAVEEILRFEGPVETPTYRFTTDPVEVAGVMIPGGGELVLVAMSDANRDPVRYPDGSRFDITRDARGHIA
;
A
#
# COMPACT_ATOMS: atom_id res chain seq x y z
N SER A 1 -1.52 -0.67 16.60
CA SER A 1 -1.74 0.03 17.89
C SER A 1 -3.18 0.47 18.00
N ASP A 2 -3.68 0.63 19.22
CA ASP A 2 -5.03 1.16 19.51
C ASP A 2 -4.96 2.59 20.07
N ALA A 3 -6.10 3.22 20.32
CA ALA A 3 -6.14 4.50 21.02
C ALA A 3 -5.61 4.35 22.47
N PRO A 4 -4.86 5.33 22.99
CA PRO A 4 -4.59 6.65 22.41
C PRO A 4 -3.40 6.71 21.44
N ASP A 5 -2.51 5.71 21.42
CA ASP A 5 -1.27 5.74 20.64
C ASP A 5 -1.52 5.82 19.14
N HIS A 6 -2.47 5.03 18.61
CA HIS A 6 -2.86 5.11 17.20
C HIS A 6 -3.32 6.52 16.82
N THR A 7 -4.12 7.17 17.68
CA THR A 7 -4.61 8.53 17.44
C THR A 7 -3.46 9.54 17.44
N ARG A 8 -2.48 9.39 18.34
CA ARG A 8 -1.28 10.24 18.40
C ARG A 8 -0.42 10.06 17.15
N MET A 9 -0.03 8.84 16.83
CA MET A 9 0.83 8.53 15.68
C MET A 9 0.20 8.93 14.35
N ARG A 10 -1.09 8.60 14.14
CA ARG A 10 -1.79 8.96 12.90
C ARG A 10 -1.83 10.47 12.68
N LYS A 11 -2.02 11.26 13.73
CA LYS A 11 -2.05 12.74 13.64
C LYS A 11 -0.75 13.34 13.12
N LEU A 12 0.40 12.68 13.32
CA LEU A 12 1.70 13.16 12.86
C LEU A 12 1.80 13.17 11.33
N VAL A 13 1.18 12.19 10.66
CA VAL A 13 1.31 11.99 9.20
C VAL A 13 0.06 12.35 8.40
N SER A 14 -1.11 12.42 9.05
CA SER A 14 -2.41 12.62 8.38
C SER A 14 -2.47 13.83 7.44
N ARG A 15 -1.72 14.89 7.75
CA ARG A 15 -1.72 16.13 6.96
C ARG A 15 -1.06 15.95 5.60
N GLU A 16 -0.07 15.07 5.50
CA GLU A 16 0.63 14.81 4.24
C GLU A 16 -0.20 13.95 3.30
N PHE A 17 -1.08 13.08 3.82
CA PHE A 17 -1.92 12.18 3.02
C PHE A 17 -3.34 12.71 2.78
N THR A 18 -3.54 14.03 2.79
CA THR A 18 -4.85 14.62 2.48
C THR A 18 -5.11 14.62 0.96
N PRO A 19 -6.37 14.55 0.48
CA PRO A 19 -6.68 14.56 -0.95
C PRO A 19 -6.03 15.74 -1.68
N ARG A 20 -6.08 16.94 -1.08
CA ARG A 20 -5.46 18.15 -1.63
C ARG A 20 -3.95 18.04 -1.76
N ARG A 21 -3.25 17.39 -0.81
CA ARG A 21 -1.81 17.16 -0.90
C ARG A 21 -1.48 16.11 -1.94
N MET A 22 -2.25 15.02 -2.02
CA MET A 22 -2.06 13.99 -3.03
C MET A 22 -2.28 14.54 -4.45
N GLU A 23 -3.27 15.41 -4.64
CA GLU A 23 -3.51 16.09 -5.93
C GLU A 23 -2.32 16.95 -6.38
N GLN A 24 -1.56 17.54 -5.44
CA GLN A 24 -0.34 18.30 -5.76
C GLN A 24 0.79 17.40 -6.30
N LEU A 25 0.76 16.09 -6.01
CA LEU A 25 1.73 15.13 -6.53
C LEU A 25 1.36 14.65 -7.94
N ALA A 26 0.12 14.89 -8.41
CA ALA A 26 -0.35 14.35 -9.69
C ALA A 26 0.56 14.71 -10.90
N PRO A 27 1.06 15.95 -11.06
CA PRO A 27 1.97 16.26 -12.16
C PRO A 27 3.27 15.46 -12.11
N ARG A 28 3.79 15.21 -10.91
CA ARG A 28 5.02 14.46 -10.70
C ARG A 28 4.84 12.97 -10.90
N ILE A 29 3.72 12.41 -10.44
CA ILE A 29 3.32 11.02 -10.68
C ILE A 29 3.13 10.79 -12.18
N GLN A 30 2.55 11.75 -12.91
CA GLN A 30 2.42 11.70 -14.36
C GLN A 30 3.80 11.64 -15.03
N GLU A 31 4.73 12.53 -14.67
CA GLU A 31 6.09 12.53 -15.23
C GLU A 31 6.83 11.19 -14.98
N MET A 32 6.71 10.64 -13.76
CA MET A 32 7.28 9.32 -13.46
C MET A 32 6.64 8.21 -14.29
N THR A 33 5.31 8.24 -14.44
CA THR A 33 4.55 7.27 -15.23
C THR A 33 4.95 7.33 -16.69
N ASP A 34 5.03 8.54 -17.26
CA ASP A 34 5.42 8.77 -18.65
C ASP A 34 6.82 8.22 -18.91
N GLY A 35 7.80 8.54 -18.05
CA GLY A 35 9.17 8.04 -18.20
C GLY A 35 9.29 6.51 -18.12
N LEU A 36 8.52 5.87 -17.25
CA LEU A 36 8.48 4.41 -17.13
C LEU A 36 7.83 3.77 -18.37
N LEU A 37 6.73 4.35 -18.86
CA LEU A 37 6.06 3.88 -20.07
C LEU A 37 6.92 4.09 -21.33
N ASP A 38 7.63 5.21 -21.45
CA ASP A 38 8.57 5.48 -22.55
C ASP A 38 9.69 4.44 -22.58
N ALA A 39 10.28 4.12 -21.42
CA ALA A 39 11.30 3.08 -21.30
C ALA A 39 10.74 1.69 -21.66
N MET A 40 9.53 1.37 -21.22
CA MET A 40 8.85 0.13 -21.56
C MET A 40 8.59 0.01 -23.07
N LEU A 41 8.17 1.09 -23.72
CA LEU A 41 7.88 1.12 -25.16
C LEU A 41 9.13 1.06 -26.05
N ALA A 42 10.30 1.40 -25.52
CA ALA A 42 11.58 1.29 -26.22
C ALA A 42 12.09 -0.16 -26.36
N ALA A 43 11.44 -1.14 -25.71
CA ALA A 43 11.80 -2.56 -25.79
C ALA A 43 11.69 -3.08 -27.25
N PRO A 44 12.74 -3.72 -27.82
CA PRO A 44 12.77 -4.10 -29.23
C PRO A 44 11.67 -5.07 -29.68
N ASP A 45 11.24 -5.96 -28.79
CA ASP A 45 10.24 -7.01 -29.05
C ASP A 45 8.80 -6.54 -28.81
N ARG A 46 8.62 -5.31 -28.32
CA ARG A 46 7.33 -4.74 -27.88
C ARG A 46 6.61 -5.61 -26.85
N THR A 47 7.38 -6.32 -26.03
CA THR A 47 6.88 -7.07 -24.87
C THR A 47 7.59 -6.57 -23.61
N ALA A 48 6.88 -6.60 -22.50
CA ALA A 48 7.43 -6.19 -21.21
C ALA A 48 6.72 -6.93 -20.08
N ASP A 49 7.45 -7.15 -18.99
CA ASP A 49 6.84 -7.45 -17.70
C ASP A 49 6.32 -6.15 -17.09
N LEU A 50 4.99 -6.02 -16.97
CA LEU A 50 4.35 -4.84 -16.39
C LEU A 50 4.81 -4.58 -14.95
N VAL A 51 5.08 -5.64 -14.17
CA VAL A 51 5.51 -5.51 -12.78
C VAL A 51 6.86 -4.83 -12.72
N GLU A 52 7.83 -5.30 -13.50
CA GLU A 52 9.18 -4.73 -13.55
C GLU A 52 9.20 -3.35 -14.21
N ALA A 53 8.42 -3.16 -15.26
CA ALA A 53 8.44 -1.94 -16.06
C ALA A 53 7.65 -0.78 -15.44
N LEU A 54 6.57 -1.04 -14.69
CA LEU A 54 5.68 0.00 -14.18
C LEU A 54 5.21 -0.24 -12.75
N SER A 55 4.55 -1.38 -12.48
CA SER A 55 3.80 -1.55 -11.23
C SER A 55 4.68 -1.49 -9.99
N PHE A 56 5.91 -2.03 -10.06
CA PHE A 56 6.90 -1.96 -8.98
C PHE A 56 7.60 -0.59 -8.91
N PRO A 57 8.24 -0.07 -9.99
CA PRO A 57 9.02 1.14 -9.89
C PRO A 57 8.21 2.40 -9.59
N LEU A 58 6.94 2.49 -10.02
CA LEU A 58 6.12 3.69 -9.84
C LEU A 58 5.80 3.97 -8.36
N PRO A 59 5.09 3.09 -7.61
CA PRO A 59 4.76 3.36 -6.21
C PRO A 59 6.00 3.54 -5.35
N MET A 60 7.06 2.77 -5.63
CA MET A 60 8.34 2.90 -4.93
C MET A 60 8.96 4.29 -5.13
N SER A 61 8.98 4.80 -6.37
CA SER A 61 9.51 6.16 -6.64
C SER A 61 8.69 7.24 -5.92
N VAL A 62 7.37 7.12 -5.94
CA VAL A 62 6.47 8.09 -5.32
C VAL A 62 6.68 8.14 -3.81
N ILE A 63 6.70 6.99 -3.12
CA ILE A 63 6.89 6.98 -1.66
C ILE A 63 8.31 7.41 -1.27
N CYS A 64 9.33 7.03 -2.06
CA CYS A 64 10.70 7.47 -1.84
C CYS A 64 10.83 8.99 -1.96
N GLU A 65 10.17 9.62 -2.94
CA GLU A 65 10.19 11.07 -3.09
C GLU A 65 9.48 11.76 -1.93
N LEU A 66 8.30 11.26 -1.52
CA LEU A 66 7.55 11.81 -0.38
C LEU A 66 8.32 11.73 0.94
N LEU A 67 9.06 10.64 1.15
CA LEU A 67 9.87 10.41 2.34
C LEU A 67 11.27 11.03 2.25
N GLY A 68 11.66 11.57 1.10
CA GLY A 68 13.00 12.13 0.89
C GLY A 68 14.12 11.09 0.92
N VAL A 69 13.87 9.89 0.38
CA VAL A 69 14.82 8.76 0.28
C VAL A 69 15.12 8.45 -1.21
N PRO A 70 15.82 9.34 -1.94
CA PRO A 70 16.01 9.17 -3.39
C PRO A 70 16.93 8.01 -3.76
N SER A 71 17.83 7.58 -2.87
CA SER A 71 18.81 6.52 -3.08
C SER A 71 18.43 5.21 -2.38
N LEU A 72 17.15 4.85 -2.38
CA LEU A 72 16.72 3.58 -1.82
C LEU A 72 17.29 2.43 -2.65
N ASP A 73 17.95 1.45 -2.02
CA ASP A 73 18.22 0.16 -2.63
C ASP A 73 16.90 -0.60 -2.81
N ARG A 74 16.28 -0.44 -3.99
CA ARG A 74 14.94 -0.96 -4.28
C ARG A 74 14.92 -2.49 -4.33
N GLU A 75 16.01 -3.11 -4.77
CA GLU A 75 16.10 -4.57 -4.89
C GLU A 75 16.21 -5.22 -3.51
N ALA A 76 17.08 -4.66 -2.67
CA ALA A 76 17.21 -5.10 -1.28
C ALA A 76 15.90 -4.86 -0.52
N PHE A 77 15.30 -3.67 -0.67
CA PHE A 77 14.02 -3.35 -0.03
C PHE A 77 12.90 -4.29 -0.46
N ARG A 78 12.77 -4.59 -1.77
CA ARG A 78 11.79 -5.56 -2.30
C ARG A 78 11.96 -6.94 -1.67
N THR A 79 13.21 -7.38 -1.55
CA THR A 79 13.53 -8.70 -1.02
C THR A 79 13.14 -8.78 0.45
N TRP A 80 13.57 -7.80 1.26
CA TRP A 80 13.25 -7.76 2.68
C TRP A 80 11.78 -7.55 2.96
N SER A 81 11.10 -6.67 2.22
CA SER A 81 9.66 -6.41 2.42
C SER A 81 8.86 -7.68 2.14
N GLY A 82 9.10 -8.31 0.99
CA GLY A 82 8.40 -9.54 0.61
C GLY A 82 8.62 -10.66 1.62
N GLN A 83 9.87 -10.86 2.08
CA GLN A 83 10.18 -11.90 3.07
C GLN A 83 9.64 -11.58 4.47
N ALA A 84 9.66 -10.31 4.89
CA ALA A 84 9.11 -9.89 6.19
C ALA A 84 7.58 -10.04 6.24
N VAL A 85 6.88 -9.81 5.13
CA VAL A 85 5.41 -9.85 5.06
C VAL A 85 4.90 -11.25 4.76
N SER A 86 5.49 -11.95 3.79
CA SER A 86 4.87 -13.16 3.19
C SER A 86 5.59 -14.48 3.50
N SER A 87 6.81 -14.45 4.05
CA SER A 87 7.55 -15.70 4.32
C SER A 87 6.80 -16.57 5.34
N VAL A 88 6.70 -17.87 5.09
CA VAL A 88 6.21 -18.87 6.06
C VAL A 88 7.30 -19.35 7.01
N ASP A 89 8.58 -19.16 6.66
CA ASP A 89 9.73 -19.48 7.51
C ASP A 89 9.92 -18.37 8.56
N PRO A 90 9.75 -18.67 9.86
CA PRO A 90 9.90 -17.67 10.93
C PRO A 90 11.31 -17.09 11.03
N SER A 91 12.34 -17.86 10.70
CA SER A 91 13.74 -17.42 10.80
C SER A 91 14.08 -16.42 9.68
N LEU A 92 13.63 -16.69 8.47
CA LEU A 92 13.78 -15.79 7.33
C LEU A 92 12.98 -14.49 7.54
N ARG A 93 11.77 -14.60 8.09
CA ARG A 93 10.93 -13.44 8.40
C ARG A 93 11.60 -12.52 9.44
N ALA A 94 12.14 -13.11 10.51
CA ALA A 94 12.81 -12.37 11.57
C ALA A 94 14.10 -11.68 11.08
N SER A 95 14.94 -12.40 10.33
CA SER A 95 16.17 -11.83 9.75
C SER A 95 15.87 -10.70 8.77
N SER A 96 14.89 -10.86 7.87
CA SER A 96 14.47 -9.80 6.92
C SER A 96 13.93 -8.57 7.62
N THR A 97 13.16 -8.77 8.70
CA THR A 97 12.65 -7.68 9.54
C THR A 97 13.80 -6.92 10.20
N GLN A 98 14.82 -7.64 10.70
CA GLN A 98 15.99 -7.04 11.32
C GLN A 98 16.84 -6.25 10.30
N GLU A 99 17.08 -6.81 9.12
CA GLU A 99 17.84 -6.15 8.03
C GLU A 99 17.12 -4.88 7.57
N MET A 100 15.81 -4.94 7.34
CA MET A 100 15.02 -3.77 6.99
C MET A 100 14.99 -2.71 8.11
N THR A 101 14.91 -3.12 9.37
CA THR A 101 14.98 -2.22 10.53
C THR A 101 16.33 -1.50 10.59
N ALA A 102 17.43 -2.23 10.44
CA ALA A 102 18.78 -1.65 10.44
C ALA A 102 18.99 -0.69 9.25
N TYR A 103 18.47 -1.04 8.08
CA TYR A 103 18.53 -0.20 6.90
C TYR A 103 17.76 1.11 7.09
N ILE A 104 16.52 1.04 7.60
CA ILE A 104 15.71 2.23 7.92
C ILE A 104 16.40 3.10 8.97
N ALA A 105 17.00 2.48 10.01
CA ALA A 105 17.75 3.22 11.02
C ALA A 105 18.94 3.99 10.41
N GLY A 106 19.65 3.38 9.46
CA GLY A 106 20.71 4.04 8.68
C GLY A 106 20.17 5.22 7.86
N LEU A 107 19.06 5.03 7.14
CA LEU A 107 18.41 6.11 6.39
C LEU A 107 18.02 7.30 7.28
N LEU A 108 17.46 7.03 8.47
CA LEU A 108 17.09 8.07 9.42
C LEU A 108 18.32 8.80 10.00
N ALA A 109 19.43 8.09 10.21
CA ALA A 109 20.69 8.70 10.65
C ALA A 109 21.28 9.62 9.56
N ASP A 110 21.36 9.15 8.33
CA ASP A 110 21.83 9.96 7.19
C ASP A 110 20.94 11.20 6.99
N LYS A 111 19.63 11.02 7.18
CA LYS A 111 18.65 12.11 7.06
C LYS A 111 18.77 13.15 8.17
N ARG A 112 19.15 12.75 9.38
CA ARG A 112 19.47 13.67 10.49
C ARG A 112 20.65 14.57 10.16
N GLU A 113 21.65 14.06 9.44
CA GLU A 113 22.81 14.87 9.03
C GLU A 113 22.49 15.85 7.89
N LYS A 114 21.51 15.51 7.04
CA LYS A 114 21.12 16.28 5.86
C LYS A 114 19.59 16.42 5.76
N PRO A 115 18.97 17.22 6.65
CA PRO A 115 17.52 17.39 6.64
C PRO A 115 17.06 18.12 5.37
N GLY A 116 15.90 17.71 4.86
CA GLY A 116 15.20 18.33 3.73
C GLY A 116 13.81 18.84 4.13
N GLU A 117 13.00 19.18 3.13
CA GLU A 117 11.60 19.59 3.30
C GLU A 117 10.60 18.42 3.17
N ASP A 118 11.07 17.18 3.33
CA ASP A 118 10.30 15.95 3.20
C ASP A 118 9.73 15.42 4.53
N LEU A 119 8.87 14.40 4.43
CA LEU A 119 8.14 13.84 5.56
C LEU A 119 9.07 13.20 6.60
N LEU A 120 10.15 12.51 6.21
CA LEU A 120 11.05 11.91 7.21
C LEU A 120 11.80 12.96 7.99
N SER A 121 12.26 14.04 7.35
CA SER A 121 12.85 15.17 8.07
C SER A 121 11.88 15.81 9.07
N ALA A 122 10.61 15.98 8.72
CA ALA A 122 9.60 16.50 9.63
C ALA A 122 9.31 15.55 10.83
N LEU A 123 9.29 14.24 10.59
CA LEU A 123 9.10 13.24 11.64
C LEU A 123 10.31 13.15 12.57
N ILE A 124 11.52 13.18 12.02
CA ILE A 124 12.78 13.25 12.79
C ILE A 124 12.77 14.47 13.72
N HIS A 125 12.46 15.65 13.18
CA HIS A 125 12.38 16.88 13.99
C HIS A 125 11.36 16.75 15.13
N THR A 126 10.20 16.16 14.86
CA THR A 126 9.18 15.92 15.91
C THR A 126 9.69 14.97 16.99
N SER A 127 10.42 13.92 16.60
CA SER A 127 11.02 12.96 17.53
C SER A 127 12.13 13.57 18.39
N ASP A 128 12.98 14.40 17.77
CA ASP A 128 14.15 14.99 18.43
C ASP A 128 13.77 16.17 19.35
N GLU A 129 12.71 16.94 19.03
CA GLU A 129 12.21 18.04 19.89
C GLU A 129 11.37 17.56 21.08
N ASP A 130 10.62 16.48 20.90
CA ASP A 130 9.67 15.98 21.90
C ASP A 130 9.54 14.45 21.77
N GLY A 131 10.48 13.73 22.38
CA GLY A 131 10.54 12.26 22.35
C GLY A 131 9.31 11.57 22.96
N ASP A 132 8.52 12.27 23.78
CA ASP A 132 7.24 11.78 24.30
C ASP A 132 6.15 11.79 23.21
N ARG A 133 6.31 12.60 22.16
CA ARG A 133 5.39 12.64 21.01
C ARG A 133 5.70 11.60 19.96
N LEU A 134 6.96 11.28 19.72
CA LEU A 134 7.40 10.21 18.81
C LEU A 134 8.75 9.65 19.27
N SER A 135 8.76 8.43 19.81
CA SER A 135 10.01 7.78 20.21
C SER A 135 10.84 7.34 19.00
N GLY A 136 12.11 7.01 19.22
CA GLY A 136 12.99 6.49 18.15
C GLY A 136 12.47 5.19 17.53
N ASP A 137 11.94 4.28 18.35
CA ASP A 137 11.34 3.02 17.87
C ASP A 137 10.05 3.28 17.09
N GLU A 138 9.24 4.24 17.52
CA GLU A 138 8.03 4.64 16.81
C GLU A 138 8.36 5.33 15.48
N LEU A 139 9.44 6.11 15.41
CA LEU A 139 9.91 6.72 14.17
C LEU A 139 10.33 5.66 13.15
N ILE A 140 11.09 4.64 13.58
CA ILE A 140 11.47 3.51 12.73
C ILE A 140 10.23 2.74 12.28
N GLY A 141 9.32 2.42 13.20
CA GLY A 141 8.06 1.73 12.89
C GLY A 141 7.17 2.51 11.92
N MET A 142 7.13 3.84 12.05
CA MET A 142 6.41 4.73 11.13
C MET A 142 7.04 4.72 9.74
N ALA A 143 8.36 4.88 9.63
CA ALA A 143 9.07 4.83 8.35
C ALA A 143 8.87 3.46 7.66
N TRP A 144 8.94 2.38 8.44
CA TRP A 144 8.66 1.02 7.98
C TRP A 144 7.24 0.90 7.43
N LEU A 145 6.24 1.34 8.19
CA LEU A 145 4.83 1.26 7.78
C LEU A 145 4.57 2.05 6.50
N LEU A 146 5.12 3.26 6.39
CA LEU A 146 4.93 4.12 5.22
C LEU A 146 5.58 3.51 3.96
N LEU A 147 6.77 2.94 4.08
CA LEU A 147 7.48 2.32 2.96
C LEU A 147 6.84 1.00 2.52
N VAL A 148 6.45 0.14 3.47
CA VAL A 148 5.94 -1.21 3.16
C VAL A 148 4.46 -1.18 2.78
N ALA A 149 3.61 -0.55 3.59
CA ALA A 149 2.16 -0.67 3.45
C ALA A 149 1.61 -0.02 2.18
N GLY A 150 2.21 1.10 1.74
CA GLY A 150 1.80 1.81 0.52
C GLY A 150 2.39 1.24 -0.77
N HIS A 151 3.47 0.46 -0.66
CA HIS A 151 4.18 -0.07 -1.82
C HIS A 151 3.51 -1.34 -2.34
N GLU A 152 3.56 -2.45 -1.60
CA GLU A 152 3.13 -3.77 -2.12
C GLU A 152 1.66 -3.80 -2.54
N THR A 153 0.80 -3.08 -1.80
CA THR A 153 -0.63 -2.97 -2.13
C THR A 153 -0.84 -2.27 -3.47
N THR A 154 -0.18 -1.15 -3.71
CA THR A 154 -0.30 -0.39 -4.96
C THR A 154 0.31 -1.14 -6.15
N VAL A 155 1.43 -1.85 -5.96
CA VAL A 155 2.03 -2.72 -6.99
C VAL A 155 1.01 -3.74 -7.48
N ASN A 156 0.38 -4.46 -6.54
CA ASN A 156 -0.60 -5.49 -6.85
C ASN A 156 -1.88 -4.88 -7.41
N LEU A 157 -2.33 -3.71 -6.93
CA LEU A 157 -3.51 -3.04 -7.48
C LEU A 157 -3.34 -2.70 -8.98
N ILE A 158 -2.21 -2.09 -9.36
CA ILE A 158 -1.93 -1.76 -10.77
C ILE A 158 -1.87 -3.04 -11.60
N THR A 159 -1.14 -4.05 -11.11
CA THR A 159 -0.95 -5.32 -11.81
C THR A 159 -2.27 -6.06 -12.02
N ASN A 160 -3.07 -6.21 -10.96
CA ASN A 160 -4.39 -6.84 -11.00
C ASN A 160 -5.34 -6.04 -11.90
N GLY A 161 -5.29 -4.71 -11.83
CA GLY A 161 -6.14 -3.85 -12.67
C GLY A 161 -5.90 -4.05 -14.16
N VAL A 162 -4.64 -4.00 -14.59
CA VAL A 162 -4.29 -4.25 -15.99
C VAL A 162 -4.60 -5.69 -16.39
N HIS A 163 -4.29 -6.67 -15.53
CA HIS A 163 -4.62 -8.07 -15.78
C HIS A 163 -6.13 -8.27 -16.01
N ASN A 164 -6.98 -7.72 -15.13
CA ASN A 164 -8.43 -7.84 -15.23
C ASN A 164 -8.98 -7.18 -16.49
N LEU A 165 -8.52 -5.98 -16.83
CA LEU A 165 -8.94 -5.32 -18.06
C LEU A 165 -8.55 -6.14 -19.31
N LEU A 166 -7.35 -6.72 -19.34
CA LEU A 166 -6.91 -7.57 -20.45
C LEU A 166 -7.67 -8.91 -20.51
N ALA A 167 -8.03 -9.48 -19.36
CA ALA A 167 -8.81 -10.71 -19.25
C ALA A 167 -10.31 -10.53 -19.57
N HIS A 168 -10.81 -9.29 -19.55
CA HIS A 168 -12.21 -8.92 -19.85
C HIS A 168 -12.26 -7.89 -21.01
N PRO A 169 -12.09 -8.33 -22.27
CA PRO A 169 -11.96 -7.42 -23.41
C PRO A 169 -13.16 -6.50 -23.65
N ASP A 170 -14.36 -6.91 -23.23
CA ASP A 170 -15.56 -6.08 -23.28
C ASP A 170 -15.47 -4.88 -22.33
N GLN A 171 -14.96 -5.09 -21.12
CA GLN A 171 -14.73 -4.03 -20.12
C GLN A 171 -13.62 -3.09 -20.59
N LEU A 172 -12.52 -3.62 -21.12
CA LEU A 172 -11.45 -2.81 -21.72
C LEU A 172 -11.94 -2.01 -22.92
N ALA A 173 -12.77 -2.59 -23.78
CA ALA A 173 -13.36 -1.87 -24.91
C ALA A 173 -14.27 -0.74 -24.44
N ALA A 174 -15.08 -0.97 -23.40
CA ALA A 174 -15.92 0.07 -22.80
C ALA A 174 -15.09 1.22 -22.23
N LEU A 175 -14.04 0.94 -21.45
CA LEU A 175 -13.15 1.97 -20.89
C LEU A 175 -12.41 2.77 -21.98
N ARG A 176 -12.00 2.12 -23.06
CA ARG A 176 -11.36 2.80 -24.21
C ARG A 176 -12.34 3.68 -24.98
N ALA A 177 -13.61 3.30 -25.05
CA ALA A 177 -14.65 4.08 -25.71
C ALA A 177 -15.09 5.28 -24.87
N ASP A 178 -15.03 5.15 -23.55
CA ASP A 178 -15.40 6.20 -22.60
C ASP A 178 -14.45 6.22 -21.38
N PHE A 179 -13.45 7.09 -21.44
CA PHE A 179 -12.47 7.22 -20.35
C PHE A 179 -13.04 7.92 -19.11
N THR A 180 -14.26 8.45 -19.14
CA THR A 180 -14.93 8.95 -17.92
C THR A 180 -15.25 7.83 -16.93
N LEU A 181 -15.18 6.57 -17.38
CA LEU A 181 -15.33 5.38 -16.54
C LEU A 181 -14.10 5.06 -15.67
N ILE A 182 -12.95 5.74 -15.86
CA ILE A 182 -11.68 5.35 -15.23
C ILE A 182 -11.76 5.30 -13.70
N ASP A 183 -12.40 6.28 -13.06
CA ASP A 183 -12.51 6.32 -11.60
C ASP A 183 -13.29 5.11 -11.09
N ASN A 184 -14.44 4.80 -11.71
CA ASN A 184 -15.25 3.66 -11.30
C ASN A 184 -14.61 2.31 -11.68
N ALA A 185 -13.81 2.27 -12.74
CA ALA A 185 -13.01 1.10 -13.08
C ALA A 185 -11.98 0.79 -11.99
N VAL A 186 -11.32 1.80 -11.43
CA VAL A 186 -10.39 1.64 -10.30
C VAL A 186 -11.13 1.12 -9.05
N GLU A 187 -12.30 1.66 -8.73
CA GLU A 187 -13.15 1.16 -7.63
C GLU A 187 -13.57 -0.31 -7.85
N GLU A 188 -13.91 -0.68 -9.09
CA GLU A 188 -14.25 -2.08 -9.42
C GLU A 188 -13.04 -3.00 -9.34
N ILE A 189 -11.84 -2.54 -9.71
CA ILE A 189 -10.60 -3.32 -9.54
C ILE A 189 -10.34 -3.56 -8.04
N LEU A 190 -10.46 -2.52 -7.20
CA LEU A 190 -10.34 -2.64 -5.75
C LEU A 190 -11.32 -3.66 -5.19
N ARG A 191 -12.59 -3.61 -5.61
CA ARG A 191 -13.60 -4.59 -5.16
C ARG A 191 -13.32 -6.00 -5.69
N PHE A 192 -13.10 -6.14 -6.99
CA PHE A 192 -13.06 -7.45 -7.65
C PHE A 192 -11.79 -8.24 -7.32
N GLU A 193 -10.63 -7.59 -7.35
CA GLU A 193 -9.32 -8.20 -7.11
C GLU A 193 -8.36 -7.20 -6.44
N GLY A 194 -8.84 -6.55 -5.38
CA GLY A 194 -8.02 -5.68 -4.54
C GLY A 194 -6.83 -6.42 -3.93
N PRO A 195 -5.73 -5.70 -3.62
CA PRO A 195 -4.47 -6.31 -3.22
C PRO A 195 -4.47 -6.92 -1.82
N VAL A 196 -5.49 -6.64 -1.00
CA VAL A 196 -5.60 -7.10 0.39
C VAL A 196 -6.73 -8.12 0.51
N GLU A 197 -6.38 -9.40 0.50
CA GLU A 197 -7.34 -10.50 0.69
C GLU A 197 -7.86 -10.54 2.14
N THR A 198 -6.94 -10.43 3.09
CA THR A 198 -7.21 -10.35 4.53
C THR A 198 -6.43 -9.16 5.10
N PRO A 199 -7.06 -8.29 5.91
CA PRO A 199 -6.36 -7.16 6.51
C PRO A 199 -5.45 -7.66 7.63
N THR A 200 -4.69 -6.72 8.19
CA THR A 200 -3.84 -6.97 9.35
C THR A 200 -4.61 -7.56 10.53
N TYR A 201 -3.88 -8.29 11.36
CA TYR A 201 -4.40 -9.05 12.50
C TYR A 201 -5.27 -8.20 13.44
N ARG A 202 -6.37 -8.79 13.87
CA ARG A 202 -7.20 -8.31 14.99
C ARG A 202 -7.15 -9.34 16.10
N PHE A 203 -7.18 -8.87 17.33
CA PHE A 203 -7.17 -9.73 18.51
C PHE A 203 -8.35 -9.39 19.40
N THR A 204 -9.10 -10.39 19.85
CA THR A 204 -10.24 -10.16 20.76
C THR A 204 -9.76 -9.75 22.15
N THR A 205 -10.32 -8.68 22.70
CA THR A 205 -10.11 -8.32 24.11
C THR A 205 -11.03 -9.15 25.00
N ASP A 206 -12.31 -9.13 24.65
CA ASP A 206 -13.40 -9.80 25.33
C ASP A 206 -14.09 -10.79 24.38
N PRO A 207 -14.86 -11.76 24.91
CA PRO A 207 -15.62 -12.67 24.06
C PRO A 207 -16.55 -11.89 23.10
N VAL A 208 -16.53 -12.25 21.82
CA VAL A 208 -17.39 -11.66 20.77
C VAL A 208 -18.17 -12.75 20.04
N GLU A 209 -19.47 -12.54 19.85
CA GLU A 209 -20.33 -13.43 19.05
C GLU A 209 -20.44 -12.90 17.61
N VAL A 210 -20.13 -13.75 16.62
CA VAL A 210 -20.27 -13.44 15.20
C VAL A 210 -21.08 -14.55 14.53
N ALA A 211 -22.24 -14.20 13.96
CA ALA A 211 -23.12 -15.15 13.27
C ALA A 211 -23.45 -16.43 14.09
N GLY A 212 -23.65 -16.28 15.40
CA GLY A 212 -23.93 -17.41 16.31
C GLY A 212 -22.69 -18.17 16.80
N VAL A 213 -21.48 -17.77 16.39
CA VAL A 213 -20.22 -18.37 16.81
C VAL A 213 -19.55 -17.46 17.84
N MET A 214 -19.29 -18.02 19.03
CA MET A 214 -18.51 -17.34 20.05
C MET A 214 -17.01 -17.45 19.78
N ILE A 215 -16.36 -16.30 19.57
CA ILE A 215 -14.91 -16.14 19.57
C ILE A 215 -14.48 -15.77 21.00
N PRO A 216 -13.60 -16.56 21.65
CA PRO A 216 -13.11 -16.23 22.99
C PRO A 216 -12.43 -14.86 23.05
N GLY A 217 -12.45 -14.23 24.23
CA GLY A 217 -11.59 -13.07 24.53
C GLY A 217 -10.17 -13.51 24.91
N GLY A 218 -9.32 -12.55 25.26
CA GLY A 218 -7.97 -12.84 25.75
C GLY A 218 -6.91 -13.02 24.66
N GLY A 219 -7.16 -12.49 23.45
CA GLY A 219 -6.15 -12.37 22.40
C GLY A 219 -6.32 -13.36 21.24
N GLU A 220 -7.53 -13.85 20.96
CA GLU A 220 -7.76 -14.72 19.81
C GLU A 220 -7.55 -13.96 18.50
N LEU A 221 -6.78 -14.55 17.58
CA LEU A 221 -6.52 -13.97 16.27
C LEU A 221 -7.75 -14.06 15.38
N VAL A 222 -8.19 -12.92 14.86
CA VAL A 222 -9.29 -12.79 13.90
C VAL A 222 -8.76 -12.20 12.60
N LEU A 223 -8.96 -12.94 11.51
CA LEU A 223 -8.70 -12.49 10.14
C LEU A 223 -10.05 -12.20 9.46
N VAL A 224 -10.20 -11.00 8.92
CA VAL A 224 -11.41 -10.62 8.19
C VAL A 224 -11.22 -10.98 6.72
N ALA A 225 -12.08 -11.82 6.15
CA ALA A 225 -12.00 -12.16 4.72
C ALA A 225 -12.58 -11.03 3.86
N MET A 226 -11.75 -10.02 3.55
CA MET A 226 -12.18 -8.86 2.75
C MET A 226 -12.52 -9.26 1.32
N SER A 227 -11.77 -10.19 0.75
CA SER A 227 -12.04 -10.79 -0.56
C SER A 227 -13.42 -11.43 -0.62
N ASP A 228 -13.84 -12.15 0.43
CA ASP A 228 -15.17 -12.78 0.51
C ASP A 228 -16.28 -11.73 0.65
N ALA A 229 -16.10 -10.73 1.53
CA ALA A 229 -17.06 -9.65 1.70
C ALA A 229 -17.30 -8.87 0.39
N ASN A 230 -16.27 -8.68 -0.43
CA ASN A 230 -16.37 -8.02 -1.72
C ASN A 230 -17.11 -8.88 -2.79
N ARG A 231 -17.41 -10.14 -2.49
CA ARG A 231 -18.21 -11.06 -3.33
C ARG A 231 -19.61 -11.34 -2.76
N ASP A 232 -19.95 -10.78 -1.59
CA ASP A 232 -21.26 -10.96 -0.96
C ASP A 232 -22.40 -10.54 -1.91
N PRO A 233 -23.27 -11.46 -2.35
CA PRO A 233 -24.34 -11.16 -3.31
C PRO A 233 -25.41 -10.22 -2.76
N VAL A 234 -25.52 -10.06 -1.43
CA VAL A 234 -26.43 -9.09 -0.80
C VAL A 234 -25.93 -7.66 -1.03
N ARG A 235 -24.61 -7.45 -1.00
CA ARG A 235 -23.99 -6.14 -1.23
C ARG A 235 -23.68 -5.90 -2.70
N TYR A 236 -23.19 -6.92 -3.40
CA TYR A 236 -22.74 -6.89 -4.78
C TYR A 236 -23.41 -8.01 -5.58
N PRO A 237 -24.59 -7.76 -6.18
CA PRO A 237 -25.20 -8.70 -7.11
C PRO A 237 -24.22 -9.10 -8.21
N ASP A 238 -24.17 -10.40 -8.53
CA ASP A 238 -23.18 -11.01 -9.41
C ASP A 238 -21.74 -10.61 -9.06
N GLY A 239 -21.37 -10.67 -7.77
CA GLY A 239 -20.07 -10.20 -7.26
C GLY A 239 -18.84 -10.87 -7.89
N SER A 240 -19.01 -12.03 -8.53
CA SER A 240 -17.97 -12.73 -9.29
C SER A 240 -17.79 -12.22 -10.73
N ARG A 241 -18.56 -11.21 -11.17
CA ARG A 241 -18.40 -10.55 -12.45
C ARG A 241 -17.61 -9.25 -12.28
N PHE A 242 -16.56 -9.08 -13.08
CA PHE A 242 -15.87 -7.82 -13.27
C PHE A 242 -16.71 -6.90 -14.17
N ASP A 243 -17.19 -5.80 -13.62
CA ASP A 243 -18.04 -4.83 -14.32
C ASP A 243 -17.67 -3.40 -13.93
N ILE A 244 -16.94 -2.69 -14.79
CA ILE A 244 -16.45 -1.33 -14.52
C ILE A 244 -17.57 -0.28 -14.46
N THR A 245 -18.83 -0.68 -14.70
CA THR A 245 -20.00 0.20 -14.66
C THR A 245 -20.86 -0.01 -13.42
N ARG A 246 -20.54 -1.01 -12.57
CA ARG A 246 -21.28 -1.26 -11.33
C ARG A 246 -21.06 -0.15 -10.30
N ASP A 247 -21.98 0.00 -9.34
CA ASP A 247 -21.71 0.79 -8.14
C ASP A 247 -20.80 -0.02 -7.19
N ALA A 248 -19.48 0.19 -7.29
CA ALA A 248 -18.47 -0.50 -6.50
C ALA A 248 -18.20 0.17 -5.13
N ARG A 249 -18.84 1.32 -4.83
CA ARG A 249 -18.56 2.11 -3.63
C ARG A 249 -18.81 1.32 -2.35
N GLY A 250 -18.03 1.58 -1.30
CA GLY A 250 -18.20 0.88 -0.03
C GLY A 250 -17.71 -0.57 -0.07
N HIS A 251 -16.86 -0.91 -1.05
CA HIS A 251 -15.96 -2.04 -0.91
C HIS A 251 -15.07 -1.82 0.31
N ILE A 252 -14.50 -2.91 0.82
CA ILE A 252 -13.63 -2.84 1.99
C ILE A 252 -12.16 -3.07 1.69
N ALA A 253 -11.81 -3.22 0.40
CA ALA A 253 -10.42 -3.25 -0.09
C ALA A 253 -9.60 -2.04 0.36
#